data_AF-A0A2A6RK53-F1
#
_entry.id   AF-A0A2A6RK53-F1
#
_cell.length_a   1.000
_cell.length_b   1.000
_cell.length_c   1.000
_cell.angle_alpha   90.00
_cell.angle_beta   90.00
_cell.angle_gamma   90.00
#
_symmetry.space_group_name_H-M   'P 1'
#
loop_
_entity.id
_entity.type
_entity.pdbx_description
1 polymer ?
#
loop_
_entity_poly.entity_id
_entity_poly.type
_entity_poly.pdbx_seq_one_letter_code
_entity_poly.pdbx_strand_id
1 'polypeptide(L)'
;MKLTRIRFCDEADQRLRQLKSRTTLSANLLCRIGFNLSLAEPSIPDPTQYPESSTREIERDTLTGRYDTLFLALLRQRCLNDGIASDGEAFEAQFRAHMNRGVLLLYQQVKSLADLCKLASLGQERGE
;
A
#
# COMPACT_ATOMS: atom_id res chain seq x y z
N MET A 1 9.90 -12.78 5.14
CA MET A 1 10.31 -11.50 4.54
C MET A 1 11.44 -10.93 5.39
N LYS A 2 12.56 -10.55 4.79
CA LYS A 2 13.72 -9.96 5.48
C LYS A 2 13.68 -8.43 5.46
N LEU A 3 12.95 -7.84 4.52
CA LEU A 3 12.74 -6.39 4.44
C LEU A 3 12.19 -5.80 5.76
N THR A 4 12.99 -4.98 6.42
CA THR A 4 12.63 -4.28 7.68
C THR A 4 12.17 -2.87 7.44
N ARG A 5 12.66 -2.20 6.39
CA ARG A 5 12.35 -0.81 6.03
C ARG A 5 11.87 -0.71 4.60
N ILE A 6 11.01 0.27 4.35
CA ILE A 6 10.50 0.57 3.02
C ILE A 6 10.88 2.00 2.66
N ARG A 7 11.49 2.15 1.48
CA ARG A 7 11.70 3.43 0.82
C ARG A 7 10.68 3.56 -0.31
N PHE A 8 9.91 4.64 -0.29
CA PHE A 8 8.93 4.94 -1.34
C PHE A 8 9.63 5.61 -2.54
N CYS A 9 8.94 5.69 -3.68
CA CYS A 9 9.32 6.65 -4.72
C CYS A 9 8.94 8.07 -4.29
N ASP A 10 9.59 9.08 -4.88
CA ASP A 10 9.35 10.49 -4.54
C ASP A 10 7.89 10.89 -4.72
N GLU A 11 7.27 10.43 -5.81
CA GLU A 11 5.88 10.73 -6.09
C GLU A 11 4.97 10.21 -4.97
N ALA A 12 5.12 8.93 -4.60
CA ALA A 12 4.28 8.32 -3.57
C ALA A 12 4.50 8.99 -2.19
N ASP A 13 5.74 9.32 -1.79
CA ASP A 13 5.96 10.04 -0.52
C ASP A 13 5.31 11.45 -0.56
N GLN A 14 5.41 12.15 -1.68
CA GLN A 14 4.75 13.45 -1.86
C GLN A 14 3.22 13.32 -1.74
N ARG A 15 2.61 12.33 -2.41
CA ARG A 15 1.16 12.07 -2.34
C ARG A 15 0.72 11.66 -0.93
N LEU A 16 1.52 10.86 -0.23
CA LEU A 16 1.27 10.46 1.15
C LEU A 16 1.23 11.67 2.08
N ARG A 17 2.17 12.62 1.95
CA ARG A 17 2.17 13.87 2.73
C ARG A 17 0.91 14.69 2.47
N GLN A 18 0.48 14.79 1.22
CA GLN A 18 -0.74 15.50 0.85
C GLN A 18 -2.00 14.81 1.41
N LEU A 19 -2.08 13.48 1.35
CA LEU A 19 -3.18 12.71 1.96
C LEU A 19 -3.27 12.96 3.46
N LYS A 20 -2.15 12.93 4.18
CA LYS A 20 -2.11 13.25 5.62
C LYS A 20 -2.70 14.63 5.89
N SER A 21 -2.30 15.64 5.11
CA SER A 21 -2.79 17.01 5.30
C SER A 21 -4.29 17.15 5.07
N ARG A 22 -4.86 16.41 4.11
CA ARG A 22 -6.29 16.50 3.74
C ARG A 22 -7.21 15.66 4.60
N THR A 23 -6.71 14.56 5.15
CA THR A 23 -7.51 13.58 5.90
C THR A 23 -7.25 13.62 7.40
N THR A 24 -6.19 14.31 7.84
CA THR A 24 -5.64 14.32 9.21
C THR A 24 -5.24 12.95 9.77
N LEU A 25 -5.29 11.89 8.95
CA LEU A 25 -4.90 10.54 9.33
C LEU A 25 -3.38 10.35 9.34
N SER A 26 -2.94 9.36 10.12
CA SER A 26 -1.53 8.98 10.16
C SER A 26 -1.08 8.36 8.82
N ALA A 27 0.20 8.54 8.51
CA ALA A 27 0.81 7.92 7.32
C ALA A 27 0.60 6.40 7.30
N ASN A 28 0.77 5.77 8.46
CA ASN A 28 0.68 4.32 8.61
C ASN A 28 -0.73 3.82 8.28
N LEU A 29 -1.76 4.51 8.77
CA LEU A 29 -3.14 4.14 8.47
C LEU A 29 -3.46 4.32 6.98
N LEU A 30 -3.02 5.43 6.37
CA LEU A 30 -3.20 5.67 4.93
C LEU A 30 -2.49 4.61 4.08
N CYS A 31 -1.26 4.22 4.44
CA CYS A 31 -0.55 3.14 3.75
C CYS A 31 -1.28 1.80 3.90
N ARG A 32 -1.82 1.46 5.07
CA ARG A 32 -2.63 0.23 5.26
C ARG A 32 -3.86 0.21 4.36
N ILE A 33 -4.57 1.33 4.26
CA ILE A 33 -5.77 1.44 3.40
C ILE A 33 -5.36 1.34 1.93
N GLY A 34 -4.36 2.12 1.52
CA GLY A 34 -3.84 2.10 0.16
C GLY A 34 -3.33 0.72 -0.25
N PHE A 35 -2.64 0.01 0.64
CA PHE A 35 -2.16 -1.35 0.37
C PHE A 35 -3.30 -2.32 0.08
N ASN A 36 -4.38 -2.31 0.88
CA ASN A 36 -5.56 -3.14 0.60
C ASN A 36 -6.23 -2.75 -0.72
N LEU A 37 -6.34 -1.44 -1.01
CA LEU A 37 -6.86 -0.95 -2.28
C LEU A 37 -6.02 -1.48 -3.45
N SER A 38 -4.69 -1.44 -3.31
CA SER A 38 -3.75 -1.98 -4.29
C SER A 38 -3.89 -3.50 -4.45
N LEU A 39 -4.13 -4.25 -3.38
CA LEU A 39 -4.36 -5.71 -3.48
C LEU A 39 -5.68 -6.05 -4.18
N ALA A 40 -6.70 -5.17 -4.09
CA ALA A 40 -7.98 -5.35 -4.76
C ALA A 40 -7.92 -5.04 -6.27
N GLU A 41 -6.95 -4.24 -6.72
CA GLU A 41 -6.78 -3.92 -8.14
C GLU A 41 -6.34 -5.17 -8.95
N PRO A 42 -7.07 -5.56 -10.01
CA PRO A 42 -6.76 -6.78 -10.77
C PRO A 42 -5.38 -6.78 -11.42
N SER A 43 -4.88 -5.62 -11.83
CA SER A 43 -3.55 -5.50 -12.45
C SER A 43 -2.44 -5.82 -11.46
N ILE A 44 -1.35 -6.42 -11.94
CA ILE A 44 -0.14 -6.70 -11.17
C ILE A 44 0.73 -5.42 -11.17
N PRO A 45 1.15 -4.89 -10.01
CA PRO A 45 2.03 -3.73 -10.01
C PRO A 45 3.44 -4.14 -10.48
N ASP A 46 4.02 -3.33 -11.36
CA ASP A 46 5.41 -3.48 -11.79
C ASP A 46 6.35 -2.79 -10.78
N PRO A 47 7.20 -3.53 -10.05
CA PRO A 47 8.10 -2.93 -9.06
C PRO A 47 9.10 -1.93 -9.64
N THR A 48 9.41 -2.03 -10.94
CA THR A 48 10.36 -1.10 -11.60
C THR A 48 9.81 0.32 -11.73
N GLN A 49 8.48 0.48 -11.71
CA GLN A 49 7.80 1.78 -11.72
C GLN A 49 7.90 2.50 -10.37
N TYR A 50 8.34 1.82 -9.32
CA TYR A 50 8.40 2.35 -7.96
C TYR A 50 9.84 2.27 -7.41
N PRO A 51 10.77 3.09 -7.96
CA PRO A 51 12.14 3.12 -7.48
C PRO A 51 12.20 3.66 -6.06
N GLU A 52 13.23 3.26 -5.32
CA GLU A 52 13.49 3.71 -3.96
C GLU A 52 14.13 5.11 -3.92
N SER A 53 13.52 6.08 -4.62
CA SER A 53 14.10 7.40 -4.84
C SER A 53 13.88 8.38 -3.68
N SER A 54 12.85 8.15 -2.84
CA SER A 54 12.57 9.02 -1.69
C SER A 54 13.69 8.95 -0.68
N THR A 55 14.03 10.09 -0.06
CA THR A 55 15.00 10.15 1.04
C THR A 55 14.47 9.54 2.34
N ARG A 56 13.15 9.33 2.45
CA ARG A 56 12.49 8.86 3.65
C ARG A 56 12.32 7.34 3.63
N GLU A 57 12.77 6.70 4.70
CA GLU A 57 12.48 5.31 5.01
C GLU A 57 11.45 5.21 6.14
N ILE A 58 10.61 4.19 6.07
CA ILE A 58 9.65 3.86 7.13
C ILE A 58 9.83 2.39 7.49
N GLU A 59 9.96 2.11 8.79
CA GLU A 59 9.96 0.75 9.31
C GLU A 59 8.67 0.04 8.90
N ARG A 60 8.79 -1.17 8.37
CA ARG A 60 7.66 -2.03 8.01
C ARG A 60 6.72 -2.23 9.19
N ASP A 61 7.27 -2.51 10.37
CA ASP A 61 6.49 -2.71 11.58
C ASP A 61 5.69 -1.46 11.99
N THR A 62 6.16 -0.26 11.61
CA THR A 62 5.41 0.98 11.79
C THR A 62 4.23 1.06 10.80
N LEU A 63 4.45 0.63 9.56
CA LEU A 63 3.43 0.62 8.50
C LEU A 63 2.35 -0.43 8.74
N THR A 64 2.72 -1.66 9.08
CA THR A 64 1.78 -2.78 9.25
C THR A 64 1.27 -2.92 10.68
N GLY A 65 2.08 -2.52 11.68
CA GLY A 65 1.75 -2.58 13.10
C GLY A 65 1.44 -3.99 13.59
N ARG A 66 0.48 -4.11 14.50
CA ARG A 66 0.03 -5.41 15.05
C ARG A 66 -0.54 -6.39 14.02
N TYR A 67 -0.81 -5.92 12.79
CA TYR A 67 -1.39 -6.71 11.71
C TYR A 67 -0.36 -7.16 10.69
N ASP A 68 0.93 -7.07 11.01
CA ASP A 68 2.02 -7.43 10.11
C ASP A 68 1.85 -8.82 9.47
N THR A 69 1.59 -9.84 10.28
CA THR A 69 1.35 -11.20 9.78
C THR A 69 0.18 -11.27 8.79
N LEU A 70 -0.91 -10.52 9.04
CA LEU A 70 -2.07 -10.46 8.14
C LEU A 70 -1.68 -9.84 6.80
N PHE A 71 -0.99 -8.69 6.80
CA PHE A 71 -0.57 -8.02 5.57
C PHE A 71 0.38 -8.88 4.73
N LEU A 72 1.31 -9.59 5.38
CA LEU A 72 2.19 -10.53 4.69
C LEU A 72 1.43 -11.74 4.13
N ALA A 73 0.44 -12.26 4.85
CA ALA A 73 -0.39 -13.36 4.36
C ALA A 73 -1.21 -12.94 3.14
N LEU A 74 -1.81 -11.75 3.16
CA LEU A 74 -2.54 -11.18 2.02
C LEU A 74 -1.63 -10.98 0.80
N LEU A 75 -0.43 -10.42 1.00
CA LEU A 75 0.54 -10.29 -0.08
C LEU A 75 0.95 -11.66 -0.63
N ARG A 76 1.20 -12.65 0.25
CA ARG A 76 1.58 -14.00 -0.16
C ARG A 76 0.51 -14.63 -1.03
N GLN A 77 -0.76 -14.55 -0.61
CA GLN A 77 -1.87 -15.03 -1.43
C GLN A 77 -1.92 -14.29 -2.77
N ARG A 78 -1.72 -12.97 -2.78
CA ARG A 78 -1.70 -12.19 -4.00
C ARG A 78 -0.59 -12.62 -4.95
N CYS A 79 0.66 -12.76 -4.47
CA CYS A 79 1.77 -13.22 -5.29
C CYS A 79 1.53 -14.62 -5.86
N LEU A 80 0.96 -15.54 -5.08
CA LEU A 80 0.61 -16.88 -5.56
C LEU A 80 -0.42 -16.83 -6.69
N ASN A 81 -1.46 -15.98 -6.57
CA ASN A 81 -2.45 -15.78 -7.63
C ASN A 81 -1.84 -15.18 -8.90
N ASP A 82 -0.86 -14.29 -8.74
CA ASP A 82 -0.17 -13.60 -9.83
C ASP A 82 0.99 -14.44 -10.44
N GLY A 83 1.26 -15.65 -9.92
CA GLY A 83 2.36 -16.50 -10.38
C GLY A 83 3.76 -15.98 -10.00
N ILE A 84 3.85 -15.15 -8.97
CA ILE A 84 5.08 -14.55 -8.45
C ILE A 84 5.57 -15.34 -7.23
N ALA A 85 6.89 -15.48 -7.08
CA ALA A 85 7.48 -16.08 -5.88
C ALA A 85 6.99 -15.37 -4.61
N SER A 86 6.53 -16.16 -3.63
CA SER A 86 5.92 -15.66 -2.39
C SER A 86 6.90 -15.51 -1.21
N ASP A 87 8.18 -15.48 -1.55
CA ASP A 87 9.34 -15.23 -0.71
C ASP A 87 10.48 -14.57 -1.51
N GLY A 88 11.60 -14.31 -0.84
CA GLY A 88 12.77 -13.70 -1.46
C GLY A 88 12.57 -12.26 -1.96
N GLU A 89 13.41 -11.86 -2.89
CA GLU A 89 13.47 -10.47 -3.38
C GLU A 89 12.22 -10.08 -4.19
N ALA A 90 11.65 -11.01 -4.96
CA ALA A 90 10.44 -10.74 -5.73
C ALA A 90 9.25 -10.39 -4.82
N PHE A 91 9.10 -11.13 -3.71
CA PHE A 91 8.07 -10.86 -2.71
C PHE A 91 8.26 -9.50 -2.03
N GLU A 92 9.51 -9.14 -1.70
CA GLU A 92 9.84 -7.85 -1.09
C GLU A 92 9.62 -6.68 -2.05
N ALA A 93 10.01 -6.84 -3.31
CA ALA A 93 9.76 -5.88 -4.37
C ALA A 93 8.25 -5.67 -4.59
N GLN A 94 7.46 -6.75 -4.57
CA GLN A 94 6.00 -6.68 -4.66
C GLN A 94 5.36 -5.98 -3.45
N PHE A 95 5.84 -6.24 -2.24
CA PHE A 95 5.37 -5.51 -1.06
C PHE A 95 5.55 -4.00 -1.23
N ARG A 96 6.76 -3.57 -1.64
CA ARG A 96 7.05 -2.15 -1.91
C ARG A 96 6.19 -1.60 -3.04
N ALA A 97 6.04 -2.34 -4.13
CA ALA A 97 5.24 -1.93 -5.29
C ALA A 97 3.78 -1.68 -4.90
N HIS A 98 3.17 -2.62 -4.16
CA HIS A 98 1.81 -2.47 -3.66
C HIS A 98 1.65 -1.30 -2.69
N MET A 99 2.64 -1.04 -1.81
CA MET A 99 2.61 0.11 -0.91
C MET A 99 2.64 1.44 -1.68
N ASN A 100 3.52 1.58 -2.67
CA ASN A 100 3.60 2.77 -3.50
C ASN A 100 2.33 2.95 -4.34
N ARG A 101 1.93 1.93 -5.11
CA ARG A 101 0.71 1.95 -5.93
C ARG A 101 -0.51 2.29 -5.09
N GLY A 102 -0.62 1.70 -3.91
CA GLY A 102 -1.73 1.91 -2.98
C GLY A 102 -1.89 3.37 -2.55
N VAL A 103 -0.78 4.05 -2.25
CA VAL A 103 -0.80 5.48 -1.94
C VAL A 103 -1.26 6.30 -3.14
N LEU A 104 -0.78 5.99 -4.35
CA LEU A 104 -1.15 6.71 -5.56
C LEU A 104 -2.63 6.53 -5.91
N LEU A 105 -3.16 5.31 -5.83
CA LEU A 105 -4.58 5.03 -6.03
C LEU A 105 -5.45 5.75 -5.01
N LEU A 106 -5.07 5.68 -3.72
CA LEU A 106 -5.80 6.34 -2.66
C LEU A 106 -5.82 7.86 -2.86
N TYR A 107 -4.71 8.45 -3.29
CA TYR A 107 -4.61 9.88 -3.58
C TYR A 107 -5.54 10.32 -4.72
N GLN A 108 -5.72 9.48 -5.74
CA GLN A 108 -6.63 9.77 -6.85
C GLN A 108 -8.08 9.84 -6.36
N GLN A 109 -8.49 8.91 -5.49
CA GLN A 109 -9.87 8.74 -5.04
C GLN A 109 -10.25 9.61 -3.83
N VAL A 110 -9.30 9.98 -2.97
CA VAL A 110 -9.58 10.65 -1.68
C VAL A 110 -9.07 12.09 -1.68
N LYS A 111 -9.99 13.07 -1.57
CA LYS A 111 -9.65 14.51 -1.45
C LYS A 111 -9.93 15.05 -0.05
N SER A 112 -10.72 14.35 0.75
CA SER A 112 -11.08 14.68 2.13
C SER A 112 -11.29 13.42 2.96
N LEU A 113 -11.41 13.56 4.28
CA LEU A 113 -11.78 12.43 5.16
C LEU A 113 -13.14 11.82 4.78
N ALA A 114 -14.10 12.62 4.32
CA ALA A 114 -15.42 12.14 3.93
C ALA A 114 -15.38 11.20 2.71
N ASP A 115 -14.48 11.44 1.76
CA ASP A 115 -14.31 10.57 0.58
C ASP A 115 -13.78 9.19 0.98
N LEU A 116 -12.95 9.13 2.02
CA LEU A 116 -12.46 7.87 2.57
C LEU A 116 -13.59 7.03 3.18
N CYS A 117 -14.53 7.67 3.89
CA CYS A 117 -15.71 6.98 4.45
C CYS A 117 -16.61 6.41 3.34
N LYS A 118 -16.79 7.15 2.23
CA LYS A 118 -17.54 6.67 1.07
C LYS A 118 -16.88 5.45 0.42
N LEU A 119 -15.56 5.49 0.25
CA LEU A 119 -14.78 4.37 -0.30
C LEU A 119 -14.95 3.08 0.52
N ALA A 120 -14.97 3.21 1.85
CA ALA A 120 -15.22 2.07 2.74
C ALA A 120 -16.65 1.50 2.61
N SER A 121 -17.64 2.37 2.37
CA SER A 121 -19.06 1.98 2.25
C SER A 121 -19.33 1.23 0.93
N LEU A 122 -18.76 1.69 -0.18
CA LEU A 122 -18.86 1.03 -1.49
C LEU A 122 -18.26 -0.39 -1.50
N GLY A 123 -17.28 -0.66 -0.64
CA GLY A 123 -16.69 -1.99 -0.49
C GLY A 123 -17.65 -3.00 0.16
N GLN A 124 -18.60 -2.55 0.98
CA GLN A 124 -19.58 -3.44 1.61
C GLN A 124 -20.64 -3.92 0.61
N GLU A 125 -21.05 -3.06 -0.31
CA GLU A 125 -22.07 -3.37 -1.33
C GLU A 125 -21.59 -4.36 -2.40
N ARG A 126 -20.28 -4.50 -2.60
CA ARG A 126 -19.69 -5.44 -3.58
C ARG A 126 -19.44 -6.85 -3.02
N GLY A 127 -19.60 -7.02 -1.71
CA GLY A 127 -19.39 -8.29 -1.02
C GLY A 127 -20.67 -9.08 -0.78
N GLU A 128 -21.82 -8.55 -1.20
CA GLU A 128 -23.14 -9.20 -1.25
C GLU A 128 -23.46 -9.64 -2.68
#